data_AF-A0A7L2UB57-F1
#
_entry.id   AF-A0A7L2UB57-F1
#
_cell.length_a   1.000
_cell.length_b   1.000
_cell.length_c   1.000
_cell.angle_alpha   90.00
_cell.angle_beta   90.00
_cell.angle_gamma   90.00
#
_symmetry.space_group_name_H-M   'P 1'
#
loop_
_entity.id
_entity.type
_entity.pdbx_description
1 polymer ?
#
loop_
_entity_poly.entity_id
_entity_poly.type
_entity_poly.pdbx_seq_one_letter_code
_entity_poly.pdbx_strand_id
1 'polypeptide(L)'
;MKETCVGCQKTVYPMERLFANQQVFHISCFRCSYCNSKLSLGTYASLRGNIYCKPHFNQLFKSKGNYDEGFGHKQHKELWAGKTECEDSLEKT
;
A
#
# COMPACT_ATOMS: atom_id res chain seq x y z
N MET A 1 -29.97 -0.25 14.81
CA MET A 1 -29.19 -1.39 14.29
C MET A 1 -27.78 -1.33 14.87
N LYS A 2 -27.26 -2.45 15.37
CA LYS A 2 -25.89 -2.53 15.89
C LYS A 2 -25.01 -3.09 14.77
N GLU A 3 -23.98 -2.37 14.38
CA GLU A 3 -23.03 -2.88 13.38
C GLU A 3 -21.98 -3.77 14.04
N THR A 4 -21.49 -4.74 13.29
CA THR A 4 -20.56 -5.76 13.79
C THR A 4 -19.29 -5.75 12.95
N CYS A 5 -18.15 -5.81 13.62
CA CYS A 5 -16.84 -5.79 12.98
C CYS A 5 -16.61 -7.13 12.29
N VAL A 6 -16.30 -7.13 11.00
CA VAL A 6 -15.98 -8.36 10.27
C VAL A 6 -14.61 -8.93 10.70
N GLY A 7 -13.72 -8.12 11.27
CA GLY A 7 -12.41 -8.58 11.73
C GLY A 7 -12.42 -9.29 13.08
N CYS A 8 -13.29 -8.89 14.02
CA CYS A 8 -13.30 -9.45 15.38
C CYS A 8 -14.68 -9.96 15.85
N GLN A 9 -15.70 -9.89 15.00
CA GLN A 9 -17.10 -10.23 15.28
C GLN A 9 -17.71 -9.50 16.51
N LYS A 10 -17.11 -8.40 16.98
CA LYS A 10 -17.64 -7.59 18.09
C LYS A 10 -18.46 -6.41 17.59
N THR A 11 -19.34 -5.91 18.43
CA THR A 11 -20.12 -4.69 18.18
C THR A 11 -19.19 -3.50 17.94
N VAL A 12 -19.48 -2.72 16.90
CA VAL A 12 -18.74 -1.52 16.53
C VAL A 12 -19.53 -0.31 17.01
N TYR A 13 -18.90 0.51 17.84
CA TYR A 13 -19.46 1.78 18.27
C TYR A 13 -19.23 2.86 17.20
N PRO A 14 -20.11 3.87 17.09
CA PRO A 14 -19.97 4.94 16.09
C PRO A 14 -18.60 5.64 16.11
N MET A 15 -17.97 5.75 17.28
CA MET A 15 -16.65 6.37 17.46
C MET A 15 -15.51 5.59 16.78
N GLU A 16 -15.60 4.26 16.78
CA GLU A 16 -14.58 3.38 16.19
C GLU A 16 -15.03 2.78 14.85
N ARG A 17 -16.13 3.30 14.30
CA ARG A 17 -16.74 2.77 13.08
C ARG A 17 -15.92 3.14 11.87
N LEU A 18 -15.45 2.11 11.16
CA LEU A 18 -14.77 2.25 9.89
C LEU A 18 -15.51 1.44 8.83
N PHE A 19 -15.95 2.12 7.77
CA PHE A 19 -16.63 1.49 6.64
C PHE A 19 -15.66 1.30 5.47
N ALA A 20 -15.44 0.06 5.05
CA ALA A 20 -14.53 -0.29 3.97
C ALA A 20 -15.05 -1.50 3.19
N ASN A 21 -15.00 -1.45 1.86
CA ASN A 21 -15.46 -2.52 0.97
C ASN A 21 -16.88 -3.05 1.32
N GLN A 22 -17.82 -2.15 1.60
CA GLN A 22 -19.19 -2.47 2.02
C GLN A 22 -19.31 -3.24 3.35
N GLN A 23 -18.23 -3.26 4.13
CA GLN A 23 -18.16 -3.94 5.42
C GLN A 23 -17.74 -2.97 6.52
N VAL A 24 -18.10 -3.32 7.76
CA VAL A 24 -17.81 -2.51 8.94
C VAL A 24 -16.69 -3.15 9.73
N PHE A 25 -15.73 -2.33 10.14
CA PHE A 25 -14.58 -2.70 10.95
C PHE A 25 -14.40 -1.70 12.09
N HIS A 26 -13.68 -2.12 13.13
CA HIS A 26 -13.09 -1.16 14.04
C HIS A 26 -11.89 -0.50 13.38
N ILE A 27 -11.66 0.80 13.66
CA ILE A 27 -10.44 1.51 13.27
C ILE A 27 -9.18 0.73 13.72
N SER A 28 -9.23 0.10 14.89
CA SER A 28 -8.15 -0.71 15.47
C SER A 28 -8.01 -2.11 14.85
N CYS A 29 -9.09 -2.67 14.30
CA CYS A 29 -9.12 -3.96 13.61
C CYS A 29 -8.74 -3.85 12.13
N PHE A 30 -8.68 -2.65 11.58
CA PHE A 30 -8.34 -2.42 10.17
C PHE A 30 -6.85 -2.66 9.91
N ARG A 31 -6.49 -3.91 9.65
CA ARG A 31 -5.11 -4.39 9.55
C ARG A 31 -4.92 -5.30 8.34
N CYS A 32 -3.69 -5.36 7.85
CA CYS A 32 -3.33 -6.27 6.77
C CYS A 32 -3.39 -7.72 7.25
N SER A 33 -4.07 -8.60 6.52
CA SER A 33 -4.13 -10.03 6.83
C SER A 33 -2.77 -10.75 6.76
N TYR A 34 -1.77 -10.16 6.10
CA TYR A 34 -0.46 -10.79 5.90
C TYR A 34 0.57 -10.37 6.96
N CYS A 35 0.63 -9.08 7.31
CA CYS A 35 1.59 -8.56 8.28
C CYS A 35 0.99 -7.97 9.55
N ASN A 36 -0.33 -7.96 9.69
CA ASN A 36 -1.06 -7.36 10.81
C ASN A 36 -0.73 -5.87 11.09
N SER A 37 -0.09 -5.18 10.14
CA SER A 37 0.14 -3.74 10.22
C SER A 37 -1.18 -2.98 10.16
N LYS A 38 -1.30 -1.94 10.99
CA LYS A 38 -2.43 -1.00 10.97
C LYS A 38 -2.48 -0.30 9.62
N LEU A 39 -3.66 -0.28 9.01
CA LEU A 39 -3.91 0.38 7.73
C LEU A 39 -4.85 1.57 7.93
N SER A 40 -4.83 2.48 6.99
CA SER A 40 -5.77 3.60 6.92
C SER A 40 -6.58 3.51 5.64
N LEU A 41 -7.74 4.18 5.60
CA LEU A 41 -8.63 4.22 4.44
C LEU A 41 -7.94 4.72 3.16
N GLY A 42 -6.80 5.42 3.25
CA GLY A 42 -6.03 5.87 2.08
C GLY A 42 -4.92 4.91 1.60
N THR A 43 -4.56 3.90 2.40
CA THR A 43 -3.39 3.02 2.13
C THR A 43 -3.71 1.53 2.09
N TYR A 44 -4.98 1.14 2.21
CA TYR A 44 -5.41 -0.24 2.12
C TYR A 44 -5.80 -0.65 0.70
N ALA A 45 -5.80 -1.96 0.46
CA ALA A 45 -6.39 -2.60 -0.69
C ALA A 45 -7.20 -3.83 -0.23
N SER A 46 -8.34 -4.10 -0.84
CA SER A 46 -9.22 -5.21 -0.46
C SER A 46 -9.35 -6.22 -1.59
N LEU A 47 -9.24 -7.51 -1.28
CA LEU A 47 -9.38 -8.62 -2.23
C LEU A 47 -10.28 -9.70 -1.65
N ARG A 48 -11.37 -10.04 -2.36
CA ARG A 48 -12.29 -11.14 -1.98
C ARG A 48 -12.74 -11.09 -0.52
N GLY A 49 -12.92 -9.88 0.03
CA GLY A 49 -13.31 -9.67 1.43
C GLY A 49 -12.15 -9.58 2.44
N ASN A 50 -10.90 -9.79 2.02
CA ASN A 50 -9.71 -9.63 2.86
C ASN A 50 -9.03 -8.28 2.63
N ILE A 51 -8.47 -7.70 3.69
CA ILE A 51 -7.76 -6.42 3.65
C ILE A 51 -6.24 -6.65 3.64
N TYR A 52 -5.55 -5.97 2.73
CA TYR A 52 -4.11 -6.03 2.56
C TYR A 52 -3.50 -4.62 2.50
N CYS A 53 -2.22 -4.51 2.84
CA CYS A 53 -1.46 -3.30 2.56
C CYS A 53 -1.08 -3.27 1.08
N LYS A 54 -0.91 -2.08 0.49
CA LYS A 54 -0.47 -1.90 -0.91
C LYS A 54 0.71 -2.82 -1.32
N PRO A 55 1.81 -2.94 -0.55
CA PRO A 55 2.92 -3.81 -0.95
C PRO A 55 2.56 -5.31 -0.95
N HIS A 56 1.86 -5.83 0.07
CA HIS A 56 1.43 -7.24 0.08
C HIS A 56 0.33 -7.53 -0.93
N PHE A 57 -0.58 -6.59 -1.15
CA PHE A 57 -1.56 -6.68 -2.22
C PHE A 57 -0.84 -6.81 -3.57
N ASN A 58 0.09 -5.90 -3.89
CA ASN A 58 0.88 -6.00 -5.11
C ASN A 58 1.67 -7.31 -5.21
N GLN A 59 2.29 -7.78 -4.12
CA GLN A 59 3.04 -9.04 -4.12
C GLN A 59 2.15 -10.26 -4.38
N LEU A 60 0.95 -10.31 -3.80
CA LEU A 60 -0.04 -11.38 -4.03
C LEU A 60 -0.63 -11.33 -5.45
N PHE A 61 -0.70 -10.15 -6.06
CA PHE A 61 -1.11 -10.01 -7.45
C PHE A 61 0.02 -10.32 -8.44
N LYS A 62 1.28 -10.00 -8.11
CA LYS A 62 2.47 -10.32 -8.93
C LYS A 62 2.62 -11.82 -9.19
N SER A 63 2.18 -12.68 -8.27
CA SER A 63 2.17 -14.13 -8.49
C SER A 63 1.02 -14.62 -9.38
N LYS A 64 0.03 -13.77 -9.68
CA LYS A 64 -1.15 -14.11 -10.49
C LYS A 64 -1.29 -13.31 -11.80
N GLY A 65 -0.57 -12.20 -11.97
CA GLY A 65 -0.60 -11.38 -13.18
C GLY A 65 0.54 -10.35 -13.21
N ASN A 66 1.21 -10.29 -14.36
CA ASN A 66 2.27 -9.35 -14.70
C ASN A 66 1.85 -7.89 -14.48
N TYR A 67 2.52 -7.18 -13.58
CA TYR A 67 2.41 -5.72 -13.39
C TYR A 67 3.82 -5.18 -13.12
N ASP A 68 4.65 -5.17 -14.17
CA ASP A 68 5.93 -4.44 -14.20
C ASP A 68 5.75 -2.96 -14.60
N GLU A 69 4.60 -2.61 -15.17
CA GLU A 69 4.41 -1.34 -15.88
C GLU A 69 3.28 -0.49 -15.24
N GLY A 70 3.48 0.14 -14.08
CA GLY A 70 2.40 1.06 -13.66
C GLY A 70 2.41 1.78 -12.32
N PHE A 71 3.42 1.66 -11.46
CA PHE A 71 3.51 2.56 -10.30
C PHE A 71 4.91 3.15 -10.21
N GLY A 72 5.05 4.36 -10.76
CA GLY A 72 6.27 5.17 -10.79
C GLY A 72 6.77 5.58 -9.40
N HIS A 73 7.21 4.62 -8.60
CA HIS A 73 8.11 4.88 -7.48
C HIS A 73 9.54 4.63 -7.93
N LYS A 74 10.18 5.69 -8.47
CA LYS A 74 11.63 5.82 -8.27
C LYS A 74 11.85 6.09 -6.78
N GLN A 75 12.23 5.07 -6.01
CA GLN A 75 12.75 5.30 -4.66
C GLN A 75 14.29 5.31 -4.73
N HIS A 76 14.78 6.51 -5.02
CA HIS A 76 15.96 7.18 -4.49
C HIS A 76 17.00 6.31 -3.74
N LYS A 77 18.24 6.29 -4.24
CA LYS A 77 19.47 6.68 -3.51
C LYS A 77 20.70 6.36 -4.37
N GLU A 78 21.30 7.37 -4.99
CA GLU A 78 22.74 7.44 -5.33
C GLU A 78 23.06 8.77 -6.02
N LEU A 79 23.06 9.87 -5.25
CA LEU A 79 23.72 11.13 -5.66
C LEU A 79 24.53 11.67 -4.47
N TRP A 80 25.46 10.85 -3.98
CA TRP A 80 26.64 11.34 -3.27
C TRP A 80 27.86 10.45 -3.57
N ALA A 81 28.27 10.42 -4.82
CA ALA A 81 29.61 10.06 -5.30
C ALA A 81 29.63 10.40 -6.80
N GLY A 82 30.47 11.26 -7.36
CA GLY A 82 31.57 12.06 -6.87
C GLY A 82 31.91 13.09 -7.96
N LYS A 83 32.77 14.05 -7.61
CA LYS A 83 33.37 15.05 -8.51
C LYS A 83 33.91 14.42 -9.82
N THR A 84 33.73 15.10 -10.95
CA THR A 84 34.79 15.48 -11.92
C THR A 84 34.20 16.23 -13.13
N GLU A 85 34.48 17.53 -13.16
CA GLU A 85 34.90 18.38 -14.28
C GLU A 85 34.20 18.29 -15.67
N CYS A 86 33.72 19.47 -16.08
CA CYS A 86 33.22 19.84 -17.39
C CYS A 86 34.39 20.04 -18.36
N GLU A 87 34.59 19.11 -19.29
CA GLU A 87 35.33 19.38 -20.53
C GLU A 87 34.77 18.48 -21.64
N ASP A 88 33.89 19.04 -22.47
CA ASP A 88 33.68 18.55 -23.83
C ASP A 88 33.54 19.74 -24.78
N SER A 89 34.50 19.85 -25.69
CA SER A 89 34.34 20.53 -26.96
C SER A 89 35.21 19.76 -27.96
N LEU A 90 34.73 18.57 -28.35
CA LEU A 90 34.90 18.08 -29.72
C LEU A 90 34.08 19.03 -30.62
N GLU A 91 34.44 19.42 -31.84
CA GLU A 91 34.73 18.55 -32.97
C GLU A 91 35.58 19.28 -34.01
N LYS A 92 36.63 18.59 -34.46
CA LYS A 92 37.22 18.75 -35.80
C LYS A 92 36.25 18.12 -36.80
N THR A 93 35.90 18.84 -37.86
CA THR A 93 36.16 18.49 -39.27
C THR A 93 35.47 19.49 -40.18
#